data_AF-A0A3C1XC98-F1
#
_entry.id   AF-A0A3C1XC98-F1
#
_cell.length_a   1.000
_cell.length_b   1.000
_cell.length_c   1.000
_cell.angle_alpha   90.00
_cell.angle_beta   90.00
_cell.angle_gamma   90.00
#
_symmetry.space_group_name_H-M   'P 1'
#
loop_
_entity.id
_entity.type
_entity.pdbx_description
1 polymer ?
#
loop_
_entity_poly.entity_id
_entity_poly.type
_entity_poly.pdbx_seq_one_letter_code
_entity_poly.pdbx_strand_id
1 'polypeptide(L)'
;TNMLIFVIWIFYTMVFITVFILRKKEPELARPYKVPLYPIIPIIAIGGGVFILFMTLISSDYMSNQIPALVGVIFTLIGLPIYSHLDKKYH
;
A
#
# COMPACT_ATOMS: atom_id res chain seq x y z
N THR A 1 -14.50 1.50 10.83
CA THR A 1 -13.15 0.92 11.01
C THR A 1 -12.68 0.09 9.82
N ASN A 2 -13.55 -0.71 9.18
CA ASN A 2 -13.17 -1.62 8.07
C ASN A 2 -12.63 -0.93 6.80
N MET A 3 -13.13 0.26 6.44
CA MET A 3 -12.65 1.03 5.27
C MET A 3 -11.16 1.39 5.33
N LEU A 4 -10.70 1.91 6.46
CA LEU A 4 -9.32 2.40 6.61
C LEU A 4 -8.32 1.24 6.63
N ILE A 5 -8.70 0.11 7.23
CA ILE A 5 -7.87 -1.09 7.30
C ILE A 5 -7.61 -1.62 5.88
N PHE A 6 -8.61 -1.61 4.99
CA PHE A 6 -8.37 -2.04 3.62
C PHE A 6 -7.37 -1.14 2.88
N VAL A 7 -7.52 0.18 3.00
CA VAL A 7 -6.63 1.16 2.38
C VAL A 7 -5.20 1.06 2.94
N ILE A 8 -5.05 0.86 4.26
CA ILE A 8 -3.72 0.75 4.86
C ILE A 8 -2.97 -0.49 4.36
N TRP A 9 -3.66 -1.60 4.12
CA TRP A 9 -3.06 -2.83 3.57
C TRP A 9 -2.58 -2.65 2.12
N ILE A 10 -3.30 -1.85 1.31
CA ILE A 10 -2.84 -1.46 -0.03
C ILE A 10 -1.52 -0.67 0.06
N PHE A 11 -1.46 0.35 0.91
CA PHE A 11 -0.26 1.16 1.08
C PHE A 11 0.90 0.39 1.69
N TYR A 12 0.66 -0.49 2.66
CA TYR A 12 1.70 -1.35 3.23
C TYR A 12 2.30 -2.29 2.19
N THR A 13 1.46 -2.88 1.33
CA THR A 13 1.95 -3.72 0.23
C THR A 13 2.85 -2.90 -0.71
N MET A 14 2.46 -1.67 -1.05
CA MET A 14 3.30 -0.75 -1.82
C MET A 14 4.63 -0.44 -1.12
N VAL A 15 4.61 -0.14 0.19
CA VAL A 15 5.84 0.13 0.97
C VAL A 15 6.80 -1.05 0.93
N PHE A 16 6.30 -2.29 1.07
CA PHE A 16 7.15 -3.48 0.98
C PHE A 16 7.76 -3.65 -0.41
N ILE A 17 7.01 -3.34 -1.48
CA ILE A 17 7.54 -3.31 -2.84
C ILE A 17 8.61 -2.20 -2.99
N THR A 18 8.39 -1.02 -2.40
CA THR A 18 9.36 0.08 -2.39
C THR A 18 10.69 -0.34 -1.80
N VAL A 19 10.73 -1.22 -0.80
CA VAL A 19 12.00 -1.73 -0.25
C VAL A 19 12.83 -2.46 -1.32
N PHE A 20 12.20 -3.22 -2.23
CA PHE A 20 12.89 -3.86 -3.36
C PHE A 20 13.33 -2.83 -4.40
N ILE A 21 12.45 -1.89 -4.75
CA ILE A 21 12.73 -0.83 -5.73
C ILE A 21 13.89 0.03 -5.28
N LEU A 22 13.88 0.51 -4.03
CA LEU A 22 14.91 1.37 -3.47
C LEU A 22 16.27 0.66 -3.42
N ARG A 23 16.27 -0.66 -3.15
CA ARG A 23 17.50 -1.45 -3.17
C ARG A 23 18.13 -1.54 -4.56
N LYS A 24 17.33 -1.49 -5.62
CA LYS A 24 17.79 -1.53 -7.01
C LYS A 24 18.12 -0.13 -7.54
N LYS A 25 17.35 0.89 -7.16
CA LYS A 25 17.51 2.27 -7.65
C LYS A 25 18.73 2.95 -7.02
N GLU A 26 18.94 2.77 -5.72
CA GLU A 26 20.03 3.42 -4.99
C GLU A 26 20.79 2.40 -4.12
N PRO A 27 21.67 1.60 -4.76
CA PRO A 27 22.46 0.58 -4.06
C PRO A 27 23.52 1.17 -3.13
N GLU A 28 24.07 2.35 -3.46
CA GLU A 28 25.22 2.96 -2.76
C GLU A 28 24.85 3.88 -1.58
N LEU A 29 23.56 4.13 -1.35
CA LEU A 29 23.11 4.86 -0.16
C LEU A 29 23.65 4.17 1.10
N ALA A 30 24.31 4.92 1.98
CA ALA A 30 24.68 4.42 3.30
C ALA A 30 23.39 4.01 4.04
N ARG A 31 23.31 2.74 4.48
CA ARG A 31 22.12 2.19 5.14
C ARG A 31 22.41 1.98 6.63
N PRO A 32 22.06 2.95 7.51
CA PRO A 32 22.22 2.78 8.96
C PRO A 32 21.41 1.60 9.49
N TYR A 33 20.28 1.29 8.84
CA TYR A 33 19.42 0.17 9.21
C TYR A 33 19.15 -0.71 7.98
N LYS A 34 19.43 -2.01 8.10
CA LYS A 34 19.08 -3.03 7.10
C LYS A 34 17.98 -3.90 7.69
N VAL A 35 16.93 -4.14 6.90
CA VAL A 35 15.88 -5.09 7.30
C VAL A 35 16.53 -6.45 7.54
N PRO A 36 16.45 -7.01 8.77
CA PRO A 36 17.00 -8.34 9.06
C PRO A 36 16.31 -9.37 8.17
N LEU A 37 17.01 -10.41 7.72
CA LEU A 37 16.44 -11.49 6.88
C LEU A 37 15.82 -11.03 5.54
N TYR A 38 16.28 -9.91 4.96
CA TYR A 38 15.96 -9.62 3.57
C TYR A 38 16.53 -10.70 2.63
N PRO A 39 15.80 -11.19 1.62
CA PRO A 39 14.50 -10.70 1.11
C PRO A 39 13.25 -11.41 1.67
N ILE A 40 13.40 -12.33 2.62
CA ILE A 40 12.32 -13.22 3.07
C ILE A 40 11.21 -12.44 3.77
N ILE A 41 11.55 -11.54 4.70
CA ILE A 41 10.55 -10.77 5.46
C ILE A 41 9.66 -9.94 4.53
N PRO A 42 10.20 -9.13 3.58
CA PRO A 42 9.35 -8.40 2.66
C PRO A 42 8.48 -9.28 1.75
N ILE A 43 8.95 -10.46 1.33
CA ILE A 43 8.15 -11.39 0.50
C ILE A 43 6.94 -11.89 1.28
N ILE A 44 7.15 -12.32 2.52
CA ILE A 44 6.06 -12.77 3.40
C ILE A 44 5.07 -11.63 3.65
N ALA A 45 5.58 -10.40 3.85
CA ALA A 45 4.75 -9.23 4.09
C ALA A 45 3.88 -8.86 2.88
N ILE A 46 4.44 -8.92 1.66
CA ILE A 46 3.66 -8.76 0.42
C ILE A 46 2.62 -9.87 0.29
N GLY A 47 3.00 -11.13 0.54
CA GLY A 47 2.08 -12.27 0.50
C GLY A 47 0.92 -12.11 1.49
N GLY A 48 1.22 -11.70 2.73
CA GLY A 48 0.22 -11.43 3.76
C GLY A 48 -0.69 -10.24 3.41
N GLY A 49 -0.13 -9.17 2.86
CA GLY A 49 -0.91 -8.02 2.39
C GLY A 49 -1.87 -8.39 1.27
N VAL A 50 -1.39 -9.10 0.24
CA VAL A 50 -2.22 -9.59 -0.87
C VAL A 50 -3.27 -10.59 -0.38
N PHE A 51 -2.91 -11.48 0.55
CA PHE A 51 -3.85 -12.42 1.16
C PHE A 51 -4.99 -11.71 1.88
N ILE A 52 -4.71 -10.69 2.68
CA ILE A 52 -5.72 -9.92 3.40
C ILE A 52 -6.62 -9.16 2.44
N LEU A 53 -6.06 -8.54 1.40
CA LEU A 53 -6.85 -7.87 0.37
C LEU A 53 -7.77 -8.86 -0.36
N PHE A 54 -7.25 -10.03 -0.73
CA PHE A 54 -8.02 -11.07 -1.42
C PHE A 54 -9.12 -11.67 -0.54
N MET A 55 -8.81 -11.95 0.72
CA MET A 55 -9.79 -12.44 1.70
C MET A 55 -10.88 -11.41 1.97
N THR A 56 -10.53 -10.12 2.03
CA THR A 56 -11.53 -9.03 2.19
C THR A 56 -12.45 -8.91 0.97
N LEU A 57 -11.96 -9.23 -0.23
CA LEU A 57 -12.78 -9.23 -1.45
C LEU A 57 -13.69 -10.46 -1.56
N ILE A 58 -13.21 -11.64 -1.17
CA ILE A 58 -13.97 -12.90 -1.26
C ILE A 58 -14.95 -13.08 -0.09
N SER A 59 -14.68 -12.45 1.05
CA SER A 59 -15.58 -12.53 2.20
C SER A 59 -17.00 -12.13 1.80
N SER A 60 -17.95 -13.03 2.07
CA SER A 60 -19.33 -13.01 1.54
C SER A 60 -20.18 -11.84 2.03
N ASP A 61 -19.67 -11.05 2.98
CA ASP A 61 -20.33 -9.84 3.46
C ASP A 61 -20.01 -8.64 2.56
N TYR A 62 -20.71 -8.58 1.42
CA TYR A 62 -20.66 -7.46 0.47
C TYR A 62 -20.90 -6.10 1.15
N MET A 63 -21.83 -6.05 2.11
CA MET A 63 -22.27 -4.79 2.72
C MET A 63 -21.32 -4.26 3.81
N SER A 64 -20.58 -5.12 4.51
CA SER A 64 -19.69 -4.71 5.61
C SER A 64 -18.21 -4.59 5.20
N ASN A 65 -17.81 -5.26 4.12
CA ASN A 65 -16.40 -5.35 3.71
C ASN A 65 -16.11 -4.72 2.35
N GLN A 66 -16.94 -4.97 1.32
CA GLN A 66 -16.64 -4.51 -0.04
C GLN A 66 -17.03 -3.05 -0.30
N ILE A 67 -18.20 -2.60 0.17
CA ILE A 67 -18.63 -1.20 0.02
C ILE A 67 -17.64 -0.23 0.67
N PRO A 68 -17.21 -0.42 1.93
CA PRO A 68 -16.27 0.50 2.57
C PRO A 68 -14.89 0.44 1.92
N ALA A 69 -14.44 -0.72 1.46
CA ALA A 69 -13.18 -0.87 0.71
C ALA A 69 -13.17 -0.03 -0.57
N LEU A 70 -14.25 -0.09 -1.36
CA LEU A 70 -14.41 0.68 -2.59
C LEU A 70 -14.43 2.19 -2.30
N VAL A 71 -15.17 2.61 -1.27
CA VAL A 71 -15.22 4.01 -0.85
C VAL A 71 -13.83 4.51 -0.45
N GLY A 72 -13.07 3.74 0.34
CA GLY A 72 -11.71 4.11 0.73
C GLY A 72 -10.75 4.28 -0.45
N VAL A 73 -10.86 3.44 -1.47
CA VAL A 73 -10.06 3.56 -2.71
C VAL A 73 -10.45 4.82 -3.48
N ILE A 74 -11.75 5.10 -3.62
CA ILE A 74 -12.23 6.32 -4.30
C ILE A 74 -11.71 7.58 -3.57
N PHE A 75 -11.80 7.63 -2.25
CA PHE A 75 -11.25 8.75 -1.46
C PHE A 75 -9.74 8.92 -1.66
N THR A 76 -9.00 7.81 -1.71
CA THR A 76 -7.56 7.84 -1.98
C THR A 76 -7.26 8.36 -3.39
N LEU A 77 -8.04 7.92 -4.39
CA LEU A 77 -7.91 8.38 -5.77
C LEU A 77 -8.28 9.85 -5.94
N ILE A 78 -9.22 10.40 -5.15
CA ILE A 78 -9.54 11.84 -5.13
C ILE A 78 -8.36 12.68 -4.60
N GLY A 79 -7.47 12.09 -3.81
CA GLY A 79 -6.21 12.73 -3.43
C GLY A 79 -5.30 13.04 -4.63
N LEU A 80 -5.32 12.21 -5.69
CA LEU A 80 -4.48 12.38 -6.88
C LEU A 80 -4.82 13.66 -7.71
N PRO A 81 -6.09 13.94 -8.08
CA PRO A 81 -6.43 15.17 -8.76
C PRO A 81 -6.20 16.40 -7.86
N ILE A 82 -6.37 16.30 -6.55
CA ILE A 82 -6.06 17.42 -5.63
C ILE A 82 -4.56 17.71 -5.67
N TYR A 83 -3.71 16.68 -5.60
CA TYR A 83 -2.26 16.84 -5.70
C TYR A 83 -1.85 17.47 -7.05
N SER A 84 -2.42 17.01 -8.16
CA SER A 84 -2.07 17.56 -9.48
C SER A 84 -2.50 19.02 -9.67
N HIS A 85 -3.63 19.44 -9.09
CA HIS A 85 -4.05 20.85 -9.10
C HIS A 85 -3.17 21.73 -8.20
N LEU A 86 -2.61 21.18 -7.13
CA LEU A 86 -1.70 21.90 -6.23
C LEU A 86 -0.28 21.99 -6.80
N ASP A 87 0.24 20.91 -7.40
CA ASP A 87 1.57 20.89 -8.03
C ASP A 87 1.66 21.92 -9.17
N LYS A 88 0.58 22.02 -9.96
CA LYS A 88 0.46 23.02 -11.04
C LYS A 88 0.37 24.48 -10.56
N LYS A 89 0.17 24.71 -9.26
CA LYS A 89 0.09 26.04 -8.65
C LYS A 89 1.41 26.47 -7.98
N TYR A 90 2.30 25.52 -7.69
CA TYR A 90 3.56 25.77 -6.98
C TYR A 90 4.83 25.50 -7.83
N HIS A 91 4.67 25.11 -9.10
CA HIS A 91 5.71 25.09 -10.13
C HIS A 91 5.41 26.08 -11.26
#